data_AF-A0AAV2JA89-F1
#
_entry.id   AF-A0AAV2JA89-F1
#
_cell.length_a   1.000
_cell.length_b   1.000
_cell.length_c   1.000
_cell.angle_alpha   90.00
_cell.angle_beta   90.00
_cell.angle_gamma   90.00
#
_symmetry.space_group_name_H-M   'P 1'
#
loop_
_entity.id
_entity.type
_entity.pdbx_description
1 polymer ?
#
loop_
_entity_poly.entity_id
_entity_poly.type
_entity_poly.pdbx_seq_one_letter_code
_entity_poly.pdbx_strand_id
1 'polypeptide(L)'
;MELSLVESLRDIDVALKSGYPSHLSHKLQDRRALCVRRTATDQEAKADHPSPNHNAPAGDGRQAGERFSLGICPQAAVGFTVETGRHLVAREGIAAGDVVLFDRPYSLVLIPGADEEQTFGREHGFCHRCLAKTLHLIPCECCSYSRYCSEACQKEAWSEHHSRECHLSGDLVPMGVLTQLAVRVTLKAGIKNIQMARQQEPCSGGECAGASNYRRANVAGPSHADDSYLSVYHLMHHSSQHSVGLRFLAAVTVATFCLKLGAATGTGSRGLLPRPPGETGQSGERSEERQQGEGEDSEQWLMGSAALRHLLQLRCNAQAITLLQDTGDWGNASVHLERSATAISSQFGADSIELARQLFKLTQLHFNGVREVLRQKETGAAVVRALELTIINTTGSGA
;
A
#
# COMPACT_ATOMS: atom_id res chain seq x y z
N MET A 1 7.32 19.72 11.71
CA MET A 1 6.24 20.70 11.97
C MET A 1 6.13 21.75 10.86
N GLU A 2 7.25 22.25 10.31
CA GLU A 2 7.23 23.21 9.19
C GLU A 2 6.56 22.69 7.91
N LEU A 3 6.81 21.42 7.51
CA LEU A 3 6.21 20.81 6.31
C LEU A 3 4.67 20.88 6.34
N SER A 4 4.04 20.62 7.49
CA SER A 4 2.58 20.65 7.62
C SER A 4 1.97 22.05 7.50
N LEU A 5 2.71 23.12 7.82
CA LEU A 5 2.20 24.50 7.71
C LEU A 5 2.20 25.00 6.27
N VAL A 6 3.24 24.67 5.51
CA VAL A 6 3.31 24.99 4.07
C VAL A 6 2.24 24.23 3.29
N GLU A 7 2.03 22.95 3.61
CA GLU A 7 0.95 22.13 3.04
C GLU A 7 -0.44 22.72 3.37
N SER A 8 -0.65 23.15 4.62
CA SER A 8 -1.90 23.80 5.03
C SER A 8 -2.19 25.08 4.25
N LEU A 9 -1.17 25.87 3.91
CA LEU A 9 -1.34 27.07 3.08
C LEU A 9 -1.77 26.69 1.65
N ARG A 10 -1.20 25.62 1.09
CA ARG A 10 -1.63 25.10 -0.23
C ARG A 10 -3.07 24.61 -0.20
N ASP A 11 -3.48 23.89 0.86
CA ASP A 11 -4.87 23.46 1.03
C ASP A 11 -5.85 24.62 1.04
N ILE A 12 -5.49 25.71 1.74
CA ILE A 12 -6.30 26.93 1.77
C ILE A 12 -6.43 27.53 0.36
N ASP A 13 -5.33 27.64 -0.37
CA ASP A 13 -5.33 28.19 -1.73
C ASP A 13 -6.15 27.32 -2.70
N VAL A 14 -6.03 25.99 -2.61
CA VAL A 14 -6.83 25.04 -3.40
C VAL A 14 -8.31 25.17 -3.06
N ALA A 15 -8.67 25.17 -1.77
CA ALA A 15 -10.06 25.31 -1.35
C ALA A 15 -10.69 26.60 -1.91
N LEU A 16 -10.00 27.73 -1.80
CA LEU A 16 -10.47 29.02 -2.32
C LEU A 16 -10.65 28.99 -3.85
N LYS A 17 -9.71 28.39 -4.60
CA LYS A 17 -9.81 28.23 -6.06
C LYS A 17 -10.95 27.29 -6.47
N SER A 18 -11.26 26.29 -5.65
CA SER A 18 -12.33 25.31 -5.89
C SER A 18 -13.71 25.78 -5.43
N GLY A 19 -13.92 27.07 -5.18
CA GLY A 19 -15.23 27.63 -4.87
C GLY A 19 -15.67 27.41 -3.42
N TYR A 20 -14.74 27.50 -2.47
CA TYR A 20 -15.07 27.42 -1.03
C TYR A 20 -16.21 28.39 -0.66
N PRO A 21 -17.17 28.00 0.22
CA PRO A 21 -18.31 28.84 0.55
C PRO A 21 -17.91 30.23 1.08
N SER A 22 -18.40 31.28 0.43
CA SER A 22 -18.01 32.67 0.73
C SER A 22 -18.24 33.06 2.18
N HIS A 23 -19.37 32.66 2.77
CA HIS A 23 -19.70 32.91 4.18
C HIS A 23 -18.74 32.24 5.18
N LEU A 24 -17.99 31.21 4.77
CA LEU A 24 -16.97 30.54 5.58
C LEU A 24 -15.55 31.01 5.27
N SER A 25 -15.35 31.86 4.26
CA SER A 25 -14.02 32.28 3.79
C SER A 25 -13.17 32.90 4.90
N HIS A 26 -13.79 33.63 5.84
CA HIS A 26 -13.11 34.19 7.02
C HIS A 26 -12.36 33.11 7.82
N LYS A 27 -12.90 31.90 7.96
CA LYS A 27 -12.24 30.79 8.68
C LYS A 27 -10.94 30.36 8.01
N LEU A 28 -10.89 30.36 6.68
CA LEU A 28 -9.67 30.03 5.95
C LEU A 28 -8.65 31.16 6.04
N GLN A 29 -9.09 32.42 5.99
CA GLN A 29 -8.22 33.59 6.17
C GLN A 29 -7.60 33.62 7.57
N ASP A 30 -8.37 33.34 8.61
CA ASP A 30 -7.88 33.23 9.99
C ASP A 30 -6.81 32.12 10.13
N ARG A 31 -7.08 30.95 9.53
CA ARG A 31 -6.11 29.84 9.49
C ARG A 31 -4.86 30.21 8.71
N ARG A 32 -4.99 30.93 7.59
CA ARG A 32 -3.88 31.40 6.77
C ARG A 32 -2.97 32.34 7.58
N ALA A 33 -3.56 33.31 8.27
CA ALA A 33 -2.85 34.24 9.13
C ALA A 33 -2.14 33.52 10.29
N LEU A 34 -2.75 32.48 10.86
CA LEU A 34 -2.10 31.64 11.86
C LEU A 34 -0.89 30.89 11.30
N CYS A 35 -1.03 30.27 10.12
CA CYS A 35 0.05 29.52 9.48
C CYS A 35 1.24 30.44 9.16
N VAL A 36 0.98 31.59 8.53
CA VAL A 36 2.02 32.57 8.16
C VAL A 36 2.77 33.08 9.39
N ARG A 37 2.05 33.43 10.47
CA ARG A 37 2.68 33.87 11.72
C ARG A 37 3.63 32.81 12.26
N ARG A 38 3.17 31.55 12.37
CA ARG A 38 3.99 30.45 12.89
C ARG A 38 5.20 30.16 12.02
N THR A 39 5.06 30.19 10.69
CA THR A 39 6.21 30.01 9.79
C THR A 39 7.24 31.13 9.92
N ALA A 40 6.81 32.37 10.17
CA ALA A 40 7.73 33.49 10.42
C ALA A 40 8.44 33.34 11.77
N THR A 41 7.73 32.94 12.83
CA THR A 41 8.34 32.71 14.15
C THR A 41 9.35 31.57 14.12
N ASP A 42 9.08 30.50 13.37
CA ASP A 42 10.01 29.38 13.19
C ASP A 42 11.29 29.80 12.43
N GLN A 43 11.18 30.74 11.49
CA GLN A 43 12.32 31.31 10.77
C GLN A 43 13.16 32.25 11.65
N GLU A 44 12.51 33.09 12.46
CA GLU A 44 13.16 34.00 13.41
C GLU A 44 13.88 33.22 14.52
N ALA A 45 13.26 32.18 15.08
CA ALA A 45 13.88 31.33 16.10
C ALA A 45 15.14 30.58 15.60
N LYS A 46 15.20 30.26 14.30
CA LYS A 46 16.38 29.67 13.66
C LYS A 46 17.49 30.71 13.39
N ALA A 47 17.13 31.99 13.24
CA ALA A 47 18.09 33.08 13.02
C ALA A 47 18.76 33.54 14.33
N ASP A 48 18.02 33.56 15.44
CA ASP A 48 18.52 34.02 16.75
C ASP A 48 19.34 32.97 17.52
N HIS A 49 19.18 31.68 17.20
CA HIS A 49 19.99 30.59 17.75
C HIS A 49 20.55 29.70 16.64
N PRO A 50 21.65 30.11 15.97
CA PRO A 50 22.38 29.23 15.08
C PRO A 50 22.95 28.07 15.91
N SER A 51 22.51 26.85 15.65
CA SER A 51 23.12 25.65 16.25
C SER A 51 24.63 25.64 15.95
N PRO A 52 25.48 25.17 16.90
CA PRO A 52 26.92 25.17 16.70
C PRO A 52 27.30 24.35 15.46
N ASN A 53 28.21 24.92 14.66
CA ASN A 53 28.79 24.36 13.45
C ASN A 53 29.10 22.86 13.58
N HIS A 54 28.28 22.01 12.97
CA HIS A 54 28.74 20.74 12.44
C HIS A 54 29.39 20.99 11.08
N ASN A 55 30.61 21.55 11.08
CA ASN A 55 31.55 21.29 9.98
C ASN A 55 32.14 19.88 10.17
N ALA A 56 31.26 18.88 10.05
CA ALA A 56 31.65 17.60 9.50
C ALA A 56 31.51 17.74 7.98
N PRO A 57 32.36 17.09 7.16
CA PRO A 57 32.22 17.14 5.71
C PRO A 57 30.79 16.78 5.36
N ALA A 58 30.18 17.53 4.44
CA ALA A 58 28.80 17.40 3.98
C ALA A 58 28.36 15.92 3.97
N GLY A 59 27.78 15.51 5.09
CA GLY A 59 27.33 14.15 5.30
C GLY A 59 26.03 14.04 4.55
N ASP A 60 26.05 13.18 3.54
CA ASP A 60 24.91 12.73 2.76
C ASP A 60 23.60 12.90 3.53
N GLY A 61 22.70 13.73 2.98
CA GLY A 61 21.38 13.94 3.55
C GLY A 61 20.77 12.59 3.87
N ARG A 62 20.44 12.39 5.16
CA ARG A 62 19.94 11.14 5.75
C ARG A 62 18.86 10.49 4.87
N GLN A 63 19.27 9.66 3.92
CA GLN A 63 18.53 8.51 3.47
C GLN A 63 18.71 7.44 4.54
N ALA A 64 17.97 7.53 5.65
CA ALA A 64 17.71 6.35 6.48
C ALA A 64 16.66 5.45 5.79
N GLY A 65 16.77 5.31 4.47
CA GLY A 65 16.15 4.26 3.71
C GLY A 65 17.30 3.35 3.33
N GLU A 66 17.71 2.46 4.23
CA GLU A 66 18.42 1.26 3.80
C GLU A 66 17.59 0.69 2.66
N ARG A 67 18.16 0.78 1.47
CA ARG A 67 17.49 0.47 0.22
C ARG A 67 17.47 -1.04 0.13
N PHE A 68 16.49 -1.66 0.79
CA PHE A 68 16.28 -3.09 0.69
C PHE A 68 16.23 -3.44 -0.80
N SER A 69 17.13 -4.32 -1.22
CA SER A 69 17.09 -4.88 -2.56
C SER A 69 15.82 -5.71 -2.67
N LEU A 70 15.02 -5.45 -3.71
CA LEU A 70 13.90 -6.31 -4.08
C LEU A 70 14.39 -7.77 -4.18
N GLY A 71 13.67 -8.67 -3.53
CA GLY A 71 13.94 -10.10 -3.54
C GLY A 71 14.13 -10.71 -2.16
N ILE A 72 14.63 -11.94 -2.20
CA ILE A 72 14.83 -12.82 -1.05
C ILE A 72 16.23 -12.54 -0.47
N CYS A 73 16.37 -12.58 0.85
CA CYS A 73 17.68 -12.42 1.47
C CYS A 73 18.67 -13.52 1.02
N PRO A 74 19.98 -13.26 1.00
CA PRO A 74 20.97 -14.26 0.57
C PRO A 74 20.92 -15.59 1.33
N GLN A 75 20.50 -15.56 2.59
CA GLN A 75 20.35 -16.73 3.46
C GLN A 75 19.12 -17.58 3.16
N ALA A 76 18.24 -17.15 2.24
CA ALA A 76 17.04 -17.87 1.84
C ALA A 76 16.99 -18.08 0.32
N ALA A 77 16.25 -19.09 -0.11
CA ALA A 77 16.03 -19.37 -1.52
C ALA A 77 14.67 -20.02 -1.77
N VAL A 78 14.24 -20.01 -3.03
CA VAL A 78 13.04 -20.74 -3.46
C VAL A 78 13.40 -22.21 -3.66
N GLY A 79 12.76 -23.09 -2.89
CA GLY A 79 12.72 -24.54 -3.08
C GLY A 79 11.42 -25.00 -3.75
N PHE A 80 11.35 -26.28 -4.09
CA PHE A 80 10.15 -26.91 -4.63
C PHE A 80 9.98 -28.32 -4.06
N THR A 81 8.77 -28.66 -3.60
CA THR A 81 8.34 -30.04 -3.34
C THR A 81 7.02 -30.32 -4.06
N VAL A 82 6.68 -31.60 -4.23
CA VAL A 82 5.41 -31.98 -4.87
C VAL A 82 4.23 -31.61 -3.97
N GLU A 83 4.41 -31.72 -2.66
CA GLU A 83 3.37 -31.53 -1.65
C GLU A 83 3.07 -30.06 -1.38
N THR A 84 4.11 -29.21 -1.31
CA THR A 84 3.99 -27.79 -0.95
C THR A 84 4.21 -26.83 -2.11
N GLY A 85 4.59 -27.35 -3.28
CA GLY A 85 4.94 -26.52 -4.43
C GLY A 85 6.17 -25.65 -4.16
N ARG A 86 6.19 -24.43 -4.70
CA ARG A 86 7.26 -23.45 -4.48
C ARG A 86 7.17 -22.89 -3.07
N HIS A 87 8.28 -22.89 -2.34
CA HIS A 87 8.33 -22.41 -0.97
C HIS A 87 9.70 -21.77 -0.67
N LEU A 88 9.76 -20.89 0.33
CA LEU A 88 11.01 -20.30 0.79
C LEU A 88 11.70 -21.25 1.78
N VAL A 89 13.00 -21.44 1.60
CA VAL A 89 13.85 -22.30 2.44
C VAL A 89 15.03 -21.48 2.93
N ALA A 90 15.24 -21.46 4.25
CA ALA A 90 16.47 -20.92 4.83
C ALA A 90 17.64 -21.88 4.57
N ARG A 91 18.70 -21.37 3.95
CA ARG A 91 19.95 -22.10 3.68
C ARG A 91 20.94 -21.97 4.83
N GLU A 92 20.84 -20.87 5.57
CA GLU A 92 21.72 -20.51 6.68
C GLU A 92 20.88 -19.98 7.84
N GLY A 93 21.53 -19.73 8.98
CA GLY A 93 20.88 -19.10 10.12
C GLY A 93 20.45 -17.67 9.79
N ILE A 94 19.18 -17.36 10.01
CA ILE A 94 18.60 -16.02 9.88
C ILE A 94 18.35 -15.50 11.30
N ALA A 95 18.91 -14.33 11.64
CA ALA A 95 18.75 -13.78 12.97
C ALA A 95 17.35 -13.17 13.15
N ALA A 96 16.88 -13.13 14.40
CA ALA A 96 15.63 -12.43 14.71
C ALA A 96 15.77 -10.94 14.37
N GLY A 97 14.85 -10.41 13.57
CA GLY A 97 14.89 -9.03 13.06
C GLY A 97 15.41 -8.91 11.62
N ASP A 98 16.04 -9.94 11.07
CA ASP A 98 16.51 -9.91 9.67
C ASP A 98 15.32 -9.94 8.69
N VAL A 99 15.42 -9.15 7.62
CA VAL A 99 14.42 -9.14 6.54
C VAL A 99 14.65 -10.34 5.61
N VAL A 100 13.69 -11.27 5.58
CA VAL A 100 13.76 -12.48 4.74
C VAL A 100 13.37 -12.23 3.29
N LEU A 101 12.39 -11.35 3.07
CA LEU A 101 11.84 -11.02 1.76
C LEU A 101 11.47 -9.54 1.74
N PHE A 102 11.92 -8.83 0.72
CA PHE A 102 11.47 -7.49 0.41
C PHE A 102 10.85 -7.49 -0.98
N ASP A 103 9.56 -7.19 -1.07
CA ASP A 103 8.83 -7.21 -2.34
C ASP A 103 7.94 -5.99 -2.50
N ARG A 104 7.63 -5.65 -3.75
CA ARG A 104 6.63 -4.64 -4.09
C ARG A 104 5.34 -5.33 -4.54
N PRO A 105 4.19 -4.97 -3.96
CA PRO A 105 2.92 -5.53 -4.38
C PRO A 105 2.65 -5.15 -5.84
N TYR A 106 2.19 -6.13 -6.63
CA TYR A 106 1.80 -5.86 -8.02
C TYR A 106 0.63 -4.87 -8.09
N SER A 107 -0.37 -5.00 -7.22
CA SER A 107 -1.49 -4.06 -7.13
C SER A 107 -2.02 -3.98 -5.69
N LEU A 108 -2.71 -2.89 -5.37
CA LEU A 108 -3.15 -2.55 -4.02
C LEU A 108 -4.54 -1.92 -4.03
N VAL A 109 -5.30 -2.18 -2.95
CA VAL A 109 -6.59 -1.57 -2.63
C VAL A 109 -6.62 -1.27 -1.14
N LEU A 110 -7.22 -0.14 -0.77
CA LEU A 110 -7.51 0.18 0.63
C LEU A 110 -8.65 -0.72 1.12
N ILE A 111 -8.44 -1.39 2.25
CA ILE A 111 -9.49 -2.11 2.95
C ILE A 111 -10.25 -1.08 3.80
N PRO A 112 -11.57 -0.89 3.59
CA PRO A 112 -12.37 0.01 4.42
C PRO A 112 -12.29 -0.42 5.90
N GLY A 113 -12.16 0.56 6.80
CA GLY A 113 -12.14 0.27 8.23
C GLY A 113 -13.47 -0.32 8.72
N ALA A 114 -13.41 -1.32 9.61
CA ALA A 114 -14.58 -1.95 10.22
C ALA A 114 -14.96 -1.34 11.59
N ASP A 115 -14.71 -0.03 11.79
CA ASP A 115 -15.11 0.62 13.03
C ASP A 115 -16.61 0.94 12.96
N GLU A 116 -17.44 0.05 13.55
CA GLU A 116 -18.91 0.17 13.60
C GLU A 116 -19.41 1.48 14.24
N GLU A 117 -18.58 2.15 15.04
CA GLU A 117 -18.91 3.41 15.73
C GLU A 117 -18.59 4.69 14.94
N GLN A 118 -17.81 4.62 13.84
CA GLN A 118 -17.44 5.80 13.07
C GLN A 118 -18.19 5.88 11.75
N THR A 119 -18.87 7.02 11.52
CA THR A 119 -19.64 7.31 10.30
C THR A 119 -18.77 7.37 9.04
N PHE A 120 -17.45 7.45 9.20
CA PHE A 120 -16.43 7.57 8.17
C PHE A 120 -15.26 6.66 8.53
N GLY A 121 -14.87 5.76 7.64
CA GLY A 121 -13.79 4.82 7.92
C GLY A 121 -12.41 5.50 7.88
N ARG A 122 -11.37 4.78 8.31
CA ARG A 122 -9.99 5.31 8.40
C ARG A 122 -9.35 5.56 7.03
N GLU A 123 -9.96 5.13 5.93
CA GLU A 123 -9.49 5.27 4.54
C GLU A 123 -9.31 6.71 4.08
N HIS A 124 -9.98 7.68 4.70
CA HIS A 124 -9.88 9.09 4.34
C HIS A 124 -8.51 9.72 4.62
N GLY A 125 -7.63 9.03 5.35
CA GLY A 125 -6.27 9.47 5.59
C GLY A 125 -5.22 8.80 4.70
N PHE A 126 -5.62 8.02 3.69
CA PHE A 126 -4.70 7.20 2.90
C PHE A 126 -4.76 7.47 1.40
N CYS A 127 -3.58 7.47 0.78
CA CYS A 127 -3.45 7.53 -0.66
C CYS A 127 -3.99 6.25 -1.32
N HIS A 128 -4.89 6.40 -2.30
CA HIS A 128 -5.53 5.28 -3.00
C HIS A 128 -4.61 4.59 -4.04
N ARG A 129 -3.38 5.12 -4.21
CA ARG A 129 -2.31 4.58 -5.06
C ARG A 129 -1.26 3.83 -4.24
N CYS A 130 -0.59 4.54 -3.33
CA CYS A 130 0.57 4.02 -2.60
C CYS A 130 0.27 3.60 -1.16
N LEU A 131 -0.97 3.78 -0.69
CA LEU A 131 -1.40 3.53 0.69
C LEU A 131 -0.65 4.34 1.76
N ALA A 132 0.12 5.36 1.39
CA ALA A 132 0.76 6.25 2.35
C ALA A 132 -0.31 7.03 3.13
N LYS A 133 -0.14 7.09 4.45
CA LYS A 133 -0.96 7.92 5.32
C LYS A 133 -0.54 9.38 5.16
N THR A 134 -1.50 10.27 4.93
CA THR A 134 -1.27 11.71 4.89
C THR A 134 -2.55 12.44 5.28
N LEU A 135 -2.39 13.64 5.84
CA LEU A 135 -3.51 14.56 6.09
C LEU A 135 -3.77 15.47 4.89
N HIS A 136 -2.83 15.55 3.95
CA HIS A 136 -2.90 16.37 2.75
C HIS A 136 -3.14 15.48 1.53
N LEU A 137 -4.42 15.22 1.25
CA LEU A 137 -4.84 14.40 0.13
C LEU A 137 -5.44 15.25 -0.99
N ILE A 138 -4.93 15.05 -2.21
CA ILE A 138 -5.44 15.63 -3.44
C ILE A 138 -6.59 14.74 -3.94
N PRO A 139 -7.84 15.25 -4.01
CA PRO A 139 -8.96 14.48 -4.52
C PRO A 139 -8.84 14.26 -6.03
N CYS A 140 -9.45 13.19 -6.54
CA CYS A 140 -9.68 13.06 -7.96
C CYS A 140 -10.58 14.21 -8.45
N GLU A 141 -10.30 14.75 -9.63
CA GLU A 141 -11.11 15.81 -10.24
C GLU A 141 -12.46 15.29 -10.78
N CYS A 142 -12.57 13.98 -11.00
CA CYS A 142 -13.71 13.33 -11.65
C CYS A 142 -14.61 12.52 -10.71
N CYS A 143 -14.11 12.11 -9.53
CA CYS A 143 -14.92 11.36 -8.55
C CYS A 143 -14.64 11.83 -7.12
N SER A 144 -15.62 11.67 -6.24
CA SER A 144 -15.52 11.99 -4.81
C SER A 144 -14.82 10.90 -3.97
N TYR A 145 -14.48 9.76 -4.59
CA TYR A 145 -13.97 8.59 -3.89
C TYR A 145 -12.45 8.61 -3.74
N SER A 146 -11.72 8.62 -4.86
CA SER A 146 -10.27 8.42 -4.85
C SER A 146 -9.52 9.70 -4.48
N ARG A 147 -8.47 9.54 -3.68
CA ARG A 147 -7.61 10.63 -3.20
C ARG A 147 -6.15 10.19 -3.14
N TYR A 148 -5.22 11.13 -3.31
CA TYR A 148 -3.80 10.85 -3.50
C TYR A 148 -2.90 11.74 -2.65
N CYS A 149 -1.76 11.23 -2.19
CA CYS A 149 -0.81 12.03 -1.41
C CYS A 149 0.00 13.03 -2.25
N SER A 150 -0.03 12.92 -3.57
CA SER A 150 0.71 13.79 -4.48
C SER A 150 0.13 13.75 -5.90
N GLU A 151 0.43 14.78 -6.71
CA GLU A 151 0.08 14.79 -8.13
C GLU A 151 0.72 13.62 -8.89
N ALA A 152 1.91 13.17 -8.49
CA ALA A 152 2.56 12.01 -9.08
C ALA A 152 1.72 10.74 -8.86
N CYS A 153 1.29 10.48 -7.62
CA CYS A 153 0.40 9.37 -7.30
C CYS A 153 -0.94 9.46 -8.05
N GLN A 154 -1.49 10.67 -8.20
CA GLN A 154 -2.73 10.90 -8.96
C GLN A 154 -2.55 10.55 -10.44
N LYS A 155 -1.48 11.06 -11.08
CA LYS A 155 -1.18 10.81 -12.51
C LYS A 155 -0.89 9.34 -12.79
N GLU A 156 -0.09 8.69 -11.93
CA GLU A 156 0.23 7.27 -12.06
C GLU A 156 -0.98 6.36 -11.83
N ALA A 157 -1.85 6.69 -10.87
CA ALA A 157 -3.11 5.96 -10.68
C ALA A 157 -4.01 6.12 -11.91
N TRP A 158 -4.13 7.35 -12.42
CA TRP A 158 -4.94 7.67 -13.60
C TRP A 158 -4.52 6.87 -14.83
N SER A 159 -3.21 6.83 -15.12
CA SER A 159 -2.67 6.12 -16.26
C SER A 159 -2.81 4.59 -16.15
N GLU A 160 -2.68 4.04 -14.94
CA GLU A 160 -2.64 2.60 -14.75
C GLU A 160 -4.04 1.95 -14.65
N HIS A 161 -4.94 2.52 -13.84
CA HIS A 161 -6.24 1.88 -13.59
C HIS A 161 -7.37 2.90 -13.37
N HIS A 162 -7.10 4.02 -12.70
CA HIS A 162 -8.15 4.88 -12.19
C HIS A 162 -8.99 5.54 -13.29
N SER A 163 -8.41 5.90 -14.45
CA SER A 163 -9.18 6.45 -15.57
C SER A 163 -10.33 5.54 -16.03
N ARG A 164 -10.17 4.22 -15.92
CA ARG A 164 -11.16 3.21 -16.29
C ARG A 164 -12.16 2.91 -15.17
N GLU A 165 -11.73 2.97 -13.91
CA GLU A 165 -12.62 2.70 -12.76
C GLU A 165 -13.27 3.96 -12.15
N CYS A 166 -12.84 5.17 -12.51
CA CYS A 166 -13.23 6.41 -11.85
C CYS A 166 -14.76 6.59 -11.75
N HIS A 167 -15.47 6.40 -12.86
CA HIS A 167 -16.94 6.50 -12.92
C HIS A 167 -17.67 5.37 -12.17
N LEU A 168 -16.98 4.27 -11.90
CA LEU A 168 -17.51 3.09 -11.22
C LEU A 168 -17.13 3.05 -9.73
N SER A 169 -16.48 4.10 -9.21
CA SER A 169 -15.95 4.12 -7.84
C SER A 169 -17.02 3.85 -6.79
N GLY A 170 -18.25 4.36 -6.97
CA GLY A 170 -19.37 4.11 -6.07
C GLY A 170 -19.90 2.67 -6.12
N ASP A 171 -19.71 1.97 -7.24
CA ASP A 171 -20.13 0.58 -7.42
C ASP A 171 -19.07 -0.40 -6.93
N LEU A 172 -17.79 -0.06 -7.07
CA LEU A 172 -16.65 -0.93 -6.75
C LEU A 172 -16.57 -1.29 -5.26
N VAL A 173 -16.92 -0.34 -4.39
CA VAL A 173 -16.86 -0.55 -2.94
C VAL A 173 -17.85 -1.65 -2.49
N PRO A 174 -19.16 -1.59 -2.84
CA PRO A 174 -20.10 -2.68 -2.55
C PRO A 174 -19.72 -4.04 -3.13
N MET A 175 -19.02 -4.08 -4.27
CA MET A 175 -18.60 -5.33 -4.91
C MET A 175 -17.47 -6.06 -4.15
N GLY A 176 -16.88 -5.41 -3.15
CA GLY A 176 -15.90 -6.00 -2.24
C GLY A 176 -14.46 -5.80 -2.69
N VAL A 177 -13.57 -5.72 -1.69
CA VAL A 177 -12.14 -5.40 -1.86
C VAL A 177 -11.40 -6.33 -2.83
N LEU A 178 -11.74 -7.62 -2.84
CA LEU A 178 -11.11 -8.60 -3.73
C LEU A 178 -11.52 -8.39 -5.19
N THR A 179 -12.77 -7.99 -5.44
CA THR A 179 -13.25 -7.65 -6.78
C THR A 179 -12.52 -6.42 -7.29
N GLN A 180 -12.43 -5.37 -6.48
CA GLN A 180 -11.70 -4.16 -6.84
C GLN A 180 -10.22 -4.45 -7.13
N LEU A 181 -9.57 -5.26 -6.29
CA LEU A 181 -8.18 -5.65 -6.50
C LEU A 181 -8.01 -6.48 -7.78
N ALA A 182 -8.90 -7.43 -8.06
CA ALA A 182 -8.87 -8.24 -9.29
C ALA A 182 -9.01 -7.37 -10.55
N VAL A 183 -9.88 -6.37 -10.50
CA VAL A 183 -10.05 -5.39 -11.58
C VAL A 183 -8.76 -4.59 -11.77
N ARG A 184 -8.18 -4.04 -10.70
CA ARG A 184 -6.93 -3.26 -10.80
C ARG A 184 -5.75 -4.09 -11.31
N VAL A 185 -5.62 -5.35 -10.89
CA VAL A 185 -4.61 -6.28 -11.43
C VAL A 185 -4.78 -6.43 -12.95
N THR A 186 -6.01 -6.65 -13.41
CA THR A 186 -6.33 -6.78 -14.84
C THR A 186 -6.04 -5.49 -15.62
N LEU A 187 -6.45 -4.34 -15.09
CA LEU A 187 -6.22 -3.04 -15.72
C LEU A 187 -4.74 -2.70 -15.81
N LYS A 188 -3.99 -2.91 -14.71
CA LYS A 188 -2.53 -2.73 -14.68
C LYS A 188 -1.81 -3.64 -15.67
N ALA A 189 -2.26 -4.89 -15.79
CA ALA A 189 -1.69 -5.84 -16.76
C ALA A 189 -1.88 -5.35 -18.19
N GLY A 190 -3.09 -4.90 -18.53
CA GLY A 190 -3.44 -4.50 -19.88
C GLY A 190 -3.57 -5.68 -20.85
N ILE A 191 -4.30 -5.45 -21.94
CA ILE A 191 -4.72 -6.46 -22.92
C ILE A 191 -3.54 -7.25 -23.50
N LYS A 192 -2.44 -6.57 -23.86
CA LYS A 192 -1.27 -7.20 -24.48
C LYS A 192 -0.63 -8.25 -23.57
N ASN A 193 -0.38 -7.90 -22.30
CA ASN A 193 0.24 -8.82 -21.35
C ASN A 193 -0.70 -9.99 -21.01
N ILE A 194 -2.01 -9.73 -20.96
CA ILE A 194 -3.02 -10.79 -20.77
C ILE A 194 -3.01 -11.77 -21.93
N GLN A 195 -2.99 -11.29 -23.18
CA GLN A 195 -2.90 -12.14 -24.36
C GLN A 195 -1.62 -12.97 -24.36
N MET A 196 -0.47 -12.34 -24.08
CA MET A 196 0.82 -13.01 -24.01
C MET A 196 0.84 -14.12 -22.95
N ALA A 197 0.34 -13.83 -21.74
CA ALA A 197 0.31 -14.81 -20.65
C ALA A 197 -0.59 -16.01 -20.97
N ARG A 198 -1.72 -15.79 -21.67
CA ARG A 198 -2.63 -16.85 -22.12
C ARG A 198 -2.02 -17.75 -23.19
N GLN A 199 -1.23 -17.19 -24.10
CA GLN A 199 -0.57 -17.94 -25.17
C GLN A 199 0.62 -18.76 -24.66
N GLN A 200 1.17 -18.40 -23.50
CA GLN A 200 2.27 -19.12 -22.84
C GLN A 200 1.80 -20.21 -21.87
N GLU A 201 0.49 -20.43 -21.72
CA GLU A 201 -0.02 -21.59 -20.97
C GLU A 201 0.58 -22.86 -21.58
N PRO A 202 1.28 -23.70 -20.80
CA PRO A 202 2.02 -24.83 -21.34
C PRO A 202 1.05 -25.77 -22.04
N CYS A 203 1.31 -26.06 -23.31
CA CYS A 203 0.69 -27.16 -24.02
C CYS A 203 0.67 -28.41 -23.13
N SER A 204 -0.48 -29.05 -23.03
CA SER A 204 -0.70 -30.32 -22.33
C SER A 204 0.23 -31.42 -22.87
N GLY A 205 1.45 -31.47 -22.36
CA GLY A 205 2.48 -32.43 -22.74
C GLY A 205 3.47 -32.52 -21.60
N GLY A 206 3.64 -33.73 -21.06
CA GLY A 206 4.36 -34.00 -19.82
C GLY A 206 5.81 -33.49 -19.81
N GLU A 207 6.34 -33.47 -18.59
CA GLU A 207 7.70 -33.10 -18.16
C GLU A 207 7.89 -31.63 -17.72
N CYS A 208 7.80 -31.44 -16.39
CA CYS A 208 8.56 -30.49 -15.58
C CYS A 208 8.82 -29.06 -16.12
N ALA A 209 7.88 -28.45 -16.85
CA ALA A 209 8.02 -27.09 -17.36
C ALA A 209 7.99 -25.99 -16.27
N GLY A 210 7.39 -26.27 -15.10
CA GLY A 210 7.25 -25.31 -13.99
C GLY A 210 8.59 -24.81 -13.42
N ALA A 211 9.64 -25.63 -13.47
CA ALA A 211 10.99 -25.27 -13.02
C ALA A 211 11.82 -24.56 -14.09
N SER A 212 11.49 -24.75 -15.38
CA SER A 212 12.26 -24.22 -16.53
C SER A 212 11.91 -22.76 -16.83
N ASN A 213 10.62 -22.41 -16.81
CA ASN A 213 10.17 -21.04 -17.10
C ASN A 213 10.60 -20.05 -15.99
N TYR A 214 10.65 -20.49 -14.74
CA TYR A 214 11.10 -19.65 -13.61
C TYR A 214 12.62 -19.46 -13.56
N ARG A 215 13.40 -20.46 -14.01
CA ARG A 215 14.86 -20.31 -14.13
C ARG A 215 15.22 -19.25 -15.18
N ARG A 216 14.40 -19.07 -16.22
CA ARG A 216 14.63 -18.06 -17.25
C ARG A 216 14.26 -16.64 -16.77
N ALA A 217 13.26 -16.50 -15.90
CA ALA A 217 12.90 -15.20 -15.29
C ALA A 217 13.96 -14.68 -14.30
N ASN A 218 14.65 -15.58 -13.58
CA ASN A 218 15.69 -15.21 -12.60
C ASN A 218 17.11 -15.07 -13.20
N VAL A 219 17.29 -15.27 -14.52
CA VAL A 219 18.60 -15.15 -15.19
C VAL A 219 18.74 -13.82 -15.95
N ALA A 220 17.66 -13.03 -16.06
CA ALA A 220 17.77 -11.64 -16.49
C ALA A 220 18.34 -10.81 -15.33
N GLY A 221 19.47 -10.13 -15.58
CA GLY A 221 20.23 -9.42 -14.55
C GLY A 221 19.46 -8.31 -13.80
N PRO A 222 20.11 -7.64 -12.83
CA PRO A 222 19.48 -6.70 -11.89
C PRO A 222 18.88 -5.44 -12.52
N SER A 223 18.97 -5.29 -13.84
CA SER A 223 18.77 -4.03 -14.55
C SER A 223 17.29 -3.68 -14.78
N HIS A 224 16.37 -4.63 -14.64
CA HIS A 224 14.93 -4.37 -14.61
C HIS A 224 14.27 -5.44 -13.75
N ALA A 225 13.95 -5.11 -12.50
CA ALA A 225 13.02 -5.88 -11.68
C ALA A 225 11.66 -5.87 -12.40
N ASP A 226 11.46 -6.88 -13.25
CA ASP A 226 10.36 -6.96 -14.19
C ASP A 226 9.06 -7.14 -13.41
N ASP A 227 8.18 -6.13 -13.49
CA ASP A 227 6.79 -6.09 -12.97
C ASP A 227 5.93 -7.05 -13.81
N SER A 228 6.42 -8.28 -13.97
CA SER A 228 5.99 -9.22 -14.98
C SER A 228 4.67 -9.82 -14.57
N TYR A 229 3.60 -9.36 -15.21
CA TYR A 229 2.25 -9.88 -15.07
C TYR A 229 2.19 -11.41 -15.14
N LEU A 230 3.10 -12.05 -15.87
CA LEU A 230 3.18 -13.50 -16.00
C LEU A 230 3.33 -14.22 -14.64
N SER A 231 4.08 -13.64 -13.71
CA SER A 231 4.27 -14.19 -12.37
C SER A 231 2.96 -14.21 -11.57
N VAL A 232 2.15 -13.16 -11.71
CA VAL A 232 0.82 -13.02 -11.10
C VAL A 232 -0.19 -13.92 -11.81
N TYR A 233 -0.13 -13.99 -13.13
CA TYR A 233 -1.03 -14.80 -13.95
C TYR A 233 -0.97 -16.29 -13.61
N HIS A 234 0.22 -16.82 -13.30
CA HIS A 234 0.42 -18.23 -12.93
C HIS A 234 0.23 -18.54 -11.44
N LEU A 235 -0.25 -17.60 -10.62
CA LEU A 235 -0.67 -17.91 -9.26
C LEU A 235 -1.84 -18.91 -9.28
N MET A 236 -1.82 -19.89 -8.38
CA MET A 236 -2.83 -20.94 -8.34
C MET A 236 -4.17 -20.39 -7.84
N HIS A 237 -5.25 -20.66 -8.56
CA HIS A 237 -6.60 -20.20 -8.19
C HIS A 237 -7.44 -21.26 -7.45
N HIS A 238 -6.94 -22.49 -7.28
CA HIS A 238 -7.61 -23.60 -6.58
C HIS A 238 -9.11 -23.73 -6.90
N SER A 239 -9.51 -23.47 -8.15
CA SER A 239 -10.94 -23.31 -8.49
C SER A 239 -11.74 -24.60 -8.34
N SER A 240 -11.08 -25.75 -8.41
CA SER A 240 -11.65 -27.06 -8.12
C SER A 240 -12.06 -27.23 -6.66
N GLN A 241 -11.43 -26.50 -5.73
CA GLN A 241 -11.73 -26.51 -4.30
C GLN A 241 -12.80 -25.47 -3.94
N HIS A 242 -13.17 -24.57 -4.85
CA HIS A 242 -14.19 -23.55 -4.62
C HIS A 242 -15.60 -24.11 -4.81
N SER A 243 -16.52 -23.73 -3.91
CA SER A 243 -17.93 -24.09 -4.05
C SER A 243 -18.51 -23.57 -5.37
N VAL A 244 -19.54 -24.26 -5.88
CA VAL A 244 -20.23 -23.85 -7.11
C VAL A 244 -20.83 -22.44 -6.93
N GLY A 245 -21.44 -22.17 -5.78
CA GLY A 245 -22.01 -20.86 -5.47
C GLY A 245 -20.98 -19.73 -5.48
N LEU A 246 -19.78 -19.95 -4.93
CA LEU A 246 -18.71 -18.96 -4.96
C LEU A 246 -18.23 -18.67 -6.39
N ARG A 247 -18.04 -19.71 -7.20
CA ARG A 247 -17.65 -19.56 -8.62
C ARG A 247 -18.70 -18.81 -9.42
N PHE A 248 -19.98 -19.15 -9.21
CA PHE A 248 -21.10 -18.47 -9.84
C PHE A 248 -21.16 -16.99 -9.46
N LEU A 249 -21.08 -16.68 -8.15
CA LEU A 249 -21.08 -15.31 -7.66
C LEU A 249 -19.92 -14.50 -8.25
N ALA A 250 -18.70 -15.04 -8.22
CA ALA A 250 -17.53 -14.38 -8.81
C ALA A 250 -17.72 -14.09 -10.31
N ALA A 251 -18.27 -15.05 -11.06
CA ALA A 251 -18.54 -14.88 -12.49
C ALA A 251 -19.58 -13.78 -12.75
N VAL A 252 -20.70 -13.79 -12.02
CA VAL A 252 -21.76 -12.77 -12.14
C VAL A 252 -21.26 -11.38 -11.73
N THR A 253 -20.49 -11.29 -10.64
CA THR A 253 -19.89 -10.02 -10.20
C THR A 253 -18.97 -9.44 -11.27
N VAL A 254 -18.05 -10.24 -11.82
CA VAL A 254 -17.13 -9.78 -12.86
C VAL A 254 -17.87 -9.45 -14.16
N ALA A 255 -18.82 -10.27 -14.59
CA ALA A 255 -19.62 -9.99 -15.78
C ALA A 255 -20.39 -8.67 -15.65
N THR A 256 -21.01 -8.43 -14.49
CA THR A 256 -21.72 -7.18 -14.20
C THR A 256 -20.80 -5.97 -14.26
N PHE A 257 -19.60 -6.09 -13.68
CA PHE A 257 -18.58 -5.04 -13.76
C PHE A 257 -18.15 -4.78 -15.20
N CYS A 258 -17.88 -5.83 -15.97
CA CYS A 258 -17.52 -5.74 -17.38
C CYS A 258 -18.58 -5.00 -18.20
N LEU A 259 -19.87 -5.31 -17.99
CA LEU A 259 -20.96 -4.61 -18.66
C LEU A 259 -21.00 -3.11 -18.30
N LYS A 260 -20.82 -2.77 -17.02
CA LYS A 260 -20.74 -1.37 -16.58
C LYS A 260 -19.54 -0.63 -17.19
N LEU A 261 -18.41 -1.30 -17.31
CA LEU A 261 -17.19 -0.74 -17.89
C LEU A 261 -17.34 -0.49 -19.41
N GLY A 262 -17.97 -1.42 -20.13
CA GLY A 262 -18.27 -1.28 -21.56
C GLY A 262 -19.32 -0.20 -21.86
N ALA A 263 -20.34 -0.05 -21.00
CA ALA A 263 -21.32 1.03 -21.13
C ALA A 263 -20.68 2.41 -20.97
N ALA A 264 -19.74 2.56 -20.04
CA ALA A 264 -19.01 3.81 -19.81
C ALA A 264 -18.07 4.19 -20.99
N THR A 265 -17.61 3.22 -21.78
CA THR A 265 -16.78 3.46 -22.97
C THR A 265 -17.59 3.72 -24.24
N GLY A 266 -18.81 3.17 -24.34
CA GLY A 266 -19.68 3.30 -25.52
C GLY A 266 -20.52 4.58 -25.56
N THR A 267 -20.89 5.13 -24.40
CA THR A 267 -21.50 6.47 -24.35
C THR A 267 -20.39 7.51 -24.44
N GLY A 268 -20.45 8.39 -25.45
CA GLY A 268 -19.52 9.51 -25.62
C GLY A 268 -19.55 10.53 -24.48
N SER A 269 -19.04 10.14 -23.31
CA SER A 269 -18.80 11.00 -22.14
C SER A 269 -17.56 11.87 -22.34
N ARG A 270 -17.44 12.49 -23.53
CA ARG A 270 -16.60 13.69 -23.74
C ARG A 270 -17.18 14.93 -23.02
N GLY A 271 -18.34 14.80 -22.37
CA GLY A 271 -19.11 15.93 -21.82
C GLY A 271 -18.88 16.30 -20.34
N LEU A 272 -18.02 15.60 -19.59
CA LEU A 272 -17.81 15.92 -18.15
C LEU A 272 -16.34 16.08 -17.72
N LEU A 273 -15.39 16.05 -18.65
CA LEU A 273 -13.99 16.37 -18.34
C LEU A 273 -13.78 17.89 -18.35
N PRO A 274 -13.32 18.52 -17.26
CA PRO A 274 -12.67 19.82 -17.37
C PRO A 274 -11.43 19.66 -18.25
N ARG A 275 -11.41 20.34 -19.40
CA ARG A 275 -10.22 20.45 -20.25
C ARG A 275 -9.13 21.20 -19.46
N PRO A 276 -7.88 20.71 -19.40
CA PRO A 276 -6.79 21.51 -18.84
C PRO A 276 -6.62 22.81 -19.64
N PRO A 277 -6.40 23.98 -19.00
CA PRO A 277 -6.35 25.25 -19.70
C PRO A 277 -5.03 25.39 -20.46
N GLY A 278 -5.10 25.32 -21.78
CA GLY A 278 -4.01 25.70 -22.67
C GLY A 278 -3.87 24.81 -23.89
N GLU A 279 -4.78 24.94 -24.87
CA GLU A 279 -4.51 24.58 -26.26
C GLU A 279 -5.65 25.10 -27.15
N THR A 280 -5.35 26.10 -27.97
CA THR A 280 -6.24 26.72 -28.95
C THR A 280 -6.26 25.93 -30.27
N GLY A 281 -7.44 25.41 -30.63
CA GLY A 281 -8.02 25.30 -31.98
C GLY A 281 -7.26 24.60 -33.12
N GLN A 282 -7.89 23.55 -33.69
CA GLN A 282 -8.32 23.54 -35.10
C GLN A 282 -9.34 22.42 -35.36
N SER A 283 -10.44 22.80 -36.00
CA SER A 283 -11.54 21.93 -36.44
C SER A 283 -11.14 21.15 -37.70
N GLY A 284 -11.10 19.83 -37.60
CA GLY A 284 -11.01 18.93 -38.74
C GLY A 284 -12.23 18.03 -38.76
N GLU A 285 -13.04 18.13 -39.82
CA GLU A 285 -14.07 17.16 -40.17
C GLU A 285 -13.43 15.79 -40.35
N ARG A 286 -13.97 14.74 -39.73
CA ARG A 286 -13.57 13.37 -40.05
C ARG A 286 -14.76 12.42 -40.00
N SER A 287 -14.90 11.71 -41.11
CA SER A 287 -15.88 10.71 -41.46
C SER A 287 -16.15 9.68 -40.35
N GLU A 288 -17.44 9.43 -40.12
CA GLU A 288 -17.94 8.33 -39.30
C GLU A 288 -17.76 7.01 -40.04
N GLU A 289 -16.69 6.28 -39.75
CA GLU A 289 -16.64 4.83 -40.01
C GLU A 289 -16.82 4.09 -38.69
N ARG A 290 -18.06 3.63 -38.44
CA ARG A 290 -18.37 2.68 -37.37
C ARG A 290 -17.83 1.30 -37.75
N GLN A 291 -16.64 0.96 -37.29
CA GLN A 291 -16.23 -0.43 -37.07
C GLN A 291 -16.38 -0.74 -35.58
N GLN A 292 -17.62 -0.82 -35.11
CA GLN A 292 -17.98 -1.35 -33.79
C GLN A 292 -18.57 -2.73 -34.03
N GLY A 293 -17.94 -3.79 -33.52
CA GLY A 293 -18.49 -5.14 -33.65
C GLY A 293 -17.60 -6.28 -33.13
N GLU A 294 -16.43 -6.49 -33.73
CA GLU A 294 -15.69 -7.75 -33.50
C GLU A 294 -14.49 -7.64 -32.55
N GLY A 295 -13.82 -6.48 -32.52
CA GLY A 295 -12.65 -6.26 -31.64
C GLY A 295 -13.03 -5.97 -30.18
N GLU A 296 -14.07 -5.16 -29.96
CA GLU A 296 -14.48 -4.72 -28.61
C GLU A 296 -15.04 -5.87 -27.75
N ASP A 297 -15.83 -6.78 -28.35
CA ASP A 297 -16.36 -7.96 -27.65
C ASP A 297 -15.24 -8.93 -27.23
N SER A 298 -14.20 -9.04 -28.07
CA SER A 298 -13.00 -9.84 -27.79
C SER A 298 -12.15 -9.25 -26.66
N GLU A 299 -11.95 -7.92 -26.63
CA GLU A 299 -11.24 -7.23 -25.54
C GLU A 299 -12.00 -7.31 -24.22
N GLN A 300 -13.32 -7.10 -24.25
CA GLN A 300 -14.16 -7.17 -23.07
C GLN A 300 -14.16 -8.57 -22.46
N TRP A 301 -14.26 -9.61 -23.30
CA TRP A 301 -14.16 -11.00 -22.87
C TRP A 301 -12.78 -11.33 -22.29
N LEU A 302 -11.71 -10.83 -22.91
CA LEU A 302 -10.35 -11.03 -22.44
C LEU A 302 -10.15 -10.42 -21.04
N MET A 303 -10.59 -9.18 -20.85
CA MET A 303 -10.52 -8.48 -19.57
C MET A 303 -11.40 -9.17 -18.52
N GLY A 304 -12.62 -9.57 -18.87
CA GLY A 304 -13.53 -10.26 -17.95
C GLY A 304 -13.00 -11.62 -17.50
N SER A 305 -12.47 -12.43 -18.42
CA SER A 305 -11.88 -13.72 -18.08
C SER A 305 -10.62 -13.59 -17.23
N ALA A 306 -9.78 -12.58 -17.47
CA ALA A 306 -8.63 -12.28 -16.62
C ALA A 306 -9.04 -11.79 -15.22
N ALA A 307 -10.00 -10.87 -15.13
CA ALA A 307 -10.52 -10.39 -13.85
C ALA A 307 -11.16 -11.51 -13.02
N LEU A 308 -11.92 -12.42 -13.66
CA LEU A 308 -12.48 -13.60 -13.00
C LEU A 308 -11.38 -14.53 -12.49
N ARG A 309 -10.34 -14.79 -13.30
CA ARG A 309 -9.19 -15.58 -12.87
C ARG A 309 -8.56 -14.96 -11.62
N HIS A 310 -8.26 -13.66 -11.66
CA HIS A 310 -7.65 -12.98 -10.51
C HIS A 310 -8.55 -12.96 -9.29
N LEU A 311 -9.85 -12.74 -9.43
CA LEU A 311 -10.79 -12.79 -8.30
C LEU A 311 -10.77 -14.16 -7.60
N LEU A 312 -10.66 -15.24 -8.38
CA LEU A 312 -10.51 -16.60 -7.82
C LEU A 312 -9.12 -16.82 -7.22
N GLN A 313 -8.04 -16.27 -7.81
CA GLN A 313 -6.68 -16.34 -7.25
C GLN A 313 -6.56 -15.63 -5.90
N LEU A 314 -7.13 -14.45 -5.76
CA LEU A 314 -6.86 -13.56 -4.62
C LEU A 314 -7.30 -14.17 -3.29
N ARG A 315 -8.25 -15.11 -3.26
CA ARG A 315 -8.63 -15.81 -2.01
C ARG A 315 -7.47 -16.56 -1.35
N CYS A 316 -6.51 -17.03 -2.13
CA CYS A 316 -5.36 -17.80 -1.65
C CYS A 316 -4.03 -17.03 -1.78
N ASN A 317 -4.02 -15.93 -2.53
CA ASN A 317 -2.79 -15.23 -2.91
C ASN A 317 -2.77 -13.75 -2.50
N ALA A 318 -3.87 -13.20 -1.96
CA ALA A 318 -3.88 -11.84 -1.42
C ALA A 318 -3.59 -11.85 0.08
N GLN A 319 -2.83 -10.86 0.52
CA GLN A 319 -2.50 -10.63 1.92
C GLN A 319 -3.10 -9.29 2.34
N ALA A 320 -3.79 -9.28 3.48
CA ALA A 320 -4.21 -8.04 4.11
C ALA A 320 -3.02 -7.44 4.86
N ILE A 321 -2.71 -6.18 4.58
CA ILE A 321 -1.74 -5.42 5.37
C ILE A 321 -2.49 -4.89 6.58
N THR A 322 -2.25 -5.47 7.74
CA THR A 322 -2.94 -5.12 9.00
C THR A 322 -2.18 -4.09 9.83
N LEU A 323 -0.88 -3.92 9.55
CA LEU A 323 0.02 -3.00 10.24
C LEU A 323 0.92 -2.31 9.21
N LEU A 324 0.89 -0.97 9.17
CA LEU A 324 1.98 -0.22 8.56
C LEU A 324 3.12 -0.18 9.57
N GLN A 325 4.34 -0.46 9.10
CA GLN A 325 5.54 -0.27 9.92
C GLN A 325 5.55 1.18 10.40
N ASP A 326 5.44 1.36 11.71
CA ASP A 326 5.53 2.69 12.31
C ASP A 326 6.99 3.15 12.14
N THR A 327 7.17 4.31 11.51
CA THR A 327 8.48 4.92 11.28
C THR A 327 8.86 5.83 12.44
N GLY A 328 8.20 5.67 13.59
CA GLY A 328 8.50 6.38 14.82
C GLY A 328 9.98 6.27 15.18
N ASP A 329 10.47 7.25 15.94
CA ASP A 329 11.81 7.23 16.49
C ASP A 329 11.89 6.19 17.61
N TRP A 330 12.07 4.93 17.21
CA TRP A 330 12.08 3.78 18.11
C TRP A 330 13.18 3.88 19.16
N GLY A 331 14.32 4.51 18.82
CA GLY A 331 15.41 4.76 19.75
C GLY A 331 15.00 5.77 20.84
N ASN A 332 14.39 6.90 20.47
CA ASN A 332 13.89 7.82 21.48
C ASN A 332 12.71 7.22 22.27
N ALA A 333 11.82 6.47 21.61
CA ALA A 333 10.73 5.78 22.27
C ALA A 333 11.25 4.75 23.31
N SER A 334 12.30 3.99 22.98
CA SER A 334 12.92 3.03 23.91
C SER A 334 13.55 3.77 25.09
N VAL A 335 14.31 4.85 24.86
CA VAL A 335 14.91 5.66 25.94
C VAL A 335 13.84 6.24 26.88
N HIS A 336 12.74 6.76 26.34
CA HIS A 336 11.63 7.26 27.16
C HIS A 336 10.97 6.14 27.97
N LEU A 337 10.82 4.96 27.36
CA LEU A 337 10.17 3.83 28.01
C LEU A 337 11.08 3.17 29.06
N GLU A 338 12.39 3.13 28.87
CA GLU A 338 13.39 2.73 29.89
C GLU A 338 13.34 3.64 31.12
N ARG A 339 13.27 4.96 30.90
CA ARG A 339 13.10 5.94 31.99
C ARG A 339 11.77 5.74 32.71
N SER A 340 10.70 5.48 31.96
CA SER A 340 9.37 5.17 32.53
C SER A 340 9.40 3.87 33.34
N ALA A 341 10.05 2.82 32.85
CA ALA A 341 10.20 1.55 33.56
C ALA A 341 10.94 1.73 34.89
N THR A 342 11.97 2.57 34.92
CA THR A 342 12.70 2.90 36.17
C THR A 342 11.78 3.58 37.19
N ALA A 343 10.99 4.56 36.76
CA ALA A 343 10.03 5.25 37.62
C ALA A 343 8.91 4.31 38.12
N ILE A 344 8.38 3.46 37.24
CA ILE A 344 7.34 2.47 37.58
C ILE A 344 7.89 1.44 38.57
N SER A 345 9.11 0.94 38.37
CA SER A 345 9.78 0.01 39.29
C SER A 345 9.97 0.61 40.68
N SER A 346 10.34 1.89 40.76
CA SER A 346 10.49 2.61 42.04
C SER A 346 9.16 2.76 42.78
N GLN A 347 8.06 3.01 42.05
CA GLN A 347 6.74 3.25 42.64
C GLN A 347 5.98 1.97 43.00
N PHE A 348 6.02 0.95 42.14
CA PHE A 348 5.19 -0.25 42.27
C PHE A 348 6.00 -1.50 42.65
N GLY A 349 7.33 -1.43 42.62
CA GLY A 349 8.23 -2.54 42.92
C GLY A 349 8.65 -3.35 41.70
N ALA A 350 9.74 -4.10 41.85
CA ALA A 350 10.40 -4.83 40.77
C ALA A 350 9.60 -6.04 40.24
N ASP A 351 8.60 -6.51 40.99
CA ASP A 351 7.76 -7.66 40.64
C ASP A 351 6.31 -7.24 40.30
N SER A 352 6.08 -5.94 40.06
CA SER A 352 4.76 -5.39 39.76
C SER A 352 4.29 -5.69 38.34
N ILE A 353 2.97 -5.83 38.16
CA ILE A 353 2.35 -5.99 36.84
C ILE A 353 2.49 -4.73 35.98
N GLU A 354 2.56 -3.56 36.62
CA GLU A 354 2.83 -2.28 35.98
C GLU A 354 4.20 -2.28 35.32
N LEU A 355 5.24 -2.76 36.03
CA LEU A 355 6.58 -2.89 35.46
C LEU A 355 6.61 -3.94 34.35
N ALA A 356 5.96 -5.09 34.54
CA ALA A 356 5.88 -6.13 33.52
C ALA A 356 5.27 -5.61 32.20
N ARG A 357 4.19 -4.81 32.27
CA ARG A 357 3.58 -4.16 31.10
C ARG A 357 4.51 -3.18 30.40
N GLN A 358 5.34 -2.44 31.14
CA GLN A 358 6.31 -1.52 30.54
C GLN A 358 7.48 -2.27 29.88
N LEU A 359 7.99 -3.31 30.52
CA LEU A 359 9.04 -4.16 29.96
C LEU A 359 8.56 -4.91 28.71
N PHE A 360 7.28 -5.32 28.68
CA PHE A 360 6.68 -5.92 27.49
C PHE A 360 6.64 -4.94 26.31
N LYS A 361 6.20 -3.70 26.54
CA LYS A 361 6.24 -2.64 25.51
C LYS A 361 7.68 -2.37 25.05
N LEU A 362 8.64 -2.33 25.97
CA LEU A 362 10.06 -2.11 25.65
C LEU A 362 10.61 -3.25 24.78
N THR A 363 10.22 -4.48 25.10
CA THR A 363 10.53 -5.66 24.29
C THR A 363 9.96 -5.54 22.88
N GLN A 364 8.70 -5.12 22.74
CA GLN A 364 8.08 -4.88 21.43
C GLN A 364 8.79 -3.77 20.65
N LEU A 365 9.17 -2.67 21.31
CA LEU A 365 9.93 -1.57 20.69
C LEU A 365 11.29 -2.04 20.21
N HIS A 366 12.04 -2.80 21.02
CA HIS A 366 13.32 -3.34 20.60
C HIS A 366 13.16 -4.35 19.48
N PHE A 367 12.17 -5.24 19.53
CA PHE A 367 11.92 -6.25 18.49
C PHE A 367 11.50 -5.62 17.16
N ASN A 368 10.65 -4.58 17.19
CA ASN A 368 10.18 -3.89 16.00
C ASN A 368 11.17 -2.82 15.49
N GLY A 369 12.03 -2.31 16.38
CA GLY A 369 13.01 -1.26 16.11
C GLY A 369 14.43 -1.77 15.85
N VAL A 370 14.64 -3.07 15.59
CA VAL A 370 15.97 -3.63 15.27
C VAL A 370 16.44 -3.11 13.91
N ARG A 371 16.97 -1.90 13.91
CA ARG A 371 17.99 -1.44 12.95
C ARG A 371 19.25 -0.91 13.62
N GLU A 372 19.25 -0.63 14.93
CA GLU A 372 20.43 -0.02 15.57
C GLU A 372 20.93 -0.65 16.89
N VAL A 373 20.21 -1.57 17.55
CA VAL A 373 20.56 -1.96 18.94
C VAL A 373 20.99 -3.43 19.09
N LEU A 374 21.67 -4.01 18.10
CA LEU A 374 22.39 -5.28 18.31
C LEU A 374 23.89 -5.04 18.41
N ARG A 375 24.27 -4.47 19.56
CA ARG A 375 25.60 -4.72 20.12
C ARG A 375 25.62 -4.74 21.65
N GLN A 376 24.63 -5.33 22.31
CA GLN A 376 24.77 -5.66 23.74
C GLN A 376 23.94 -6.90 24.12
N LYS A 377 24.58 -7.84 24.82
CA LYS A 377 24.08 -9.17 25.24
C LYS A 377 22.95 -9.12 26.30
N GLU A 378 22.38 -7.96 26.59
CA GLU A 378 21.50 -7.75 27.76
C GLU A 378 20.00 -7.85 27.44
N THR A 379 19.62 -7.80 26.15
CA THR A 379 18.21 -7.88 25.72
C THR A 379 17.56 -9.23 26.00
N GLY A 380 18.31 -10.34 25.95
CA GLY A 380 17.78 -11.68 26.22
C GLY A 380 17.27 -11.87 27.66
N ALA A 381 17.94 -11.28 28.64
CA ALA A 381 17.57 -11.42 30.05
C ALA A 381 16.29 -10.65 30.40
N ALA A 382 16.09 -9.46 29.81
CA ALA A 382 14.89 -8.66 30.02
C ALA A 382 13.63 -9.31 29.44
N VAL A 383 13.75 -9.95 28.26
CA VAL A 383 12.63 -10.68 27.61
C VAL A 383 12.24 -11.92 28.42
N VAL A 384 13.22 -12.70 28.87
CA VAL A 384 12.97 -13.88 29.72
C VAL A 384 12.29 -13.46 31.03
N ARG A 385 12.77 -12.39 31.68
CA ARG A 385 12.18 -11.89 32.93
C ARG A 385 10.76 -11.34 32.76
N ALA A 386 10.46 -10.69 31.63
CA ALA A 386 9.11 -10.21 31.31
C ALA A 386 8.13 -11.38 31.05
N LEU A 387 8.59 -12.45 30.40
CA LEU A 387 7.81 -13.67 30.19
C LEU A 387 7.55 -14.42 31.52
N GLU A 388 8.57 -14.56 32.37
CA GLU A 388 8.45 -15.19 33.69
C GLU A 388 7.43 -14.48 34.58
N LEU A 389 7.48 -13.14 34.68
CA LEU A 389 6.53 -12.35 35.47
C LEU A 389 5.09 -12.40 34.94
N THR A 390 4.91 -12.57 33.62
CA THR A 390 3.57 -12.71 33.00
C THR A 390 2.99 -14.10 33.21
N ILE A 391 3.83 -15.14 33.20
CA ILE A 391 3.43 -16.55 33.44
C ILE A 391 3.08 -16.78 34.92
N ILE A 392 3.83 -16.20 35.86
CA ILE A 392 3.58 -16.33 37.30
C ILE A 392 2.20 -15.74 37.68
N ASN A 393 1.81 -14.60 37.09
CA ASN A 393 0.52 -13.97 37.40
C ASN A 393 -0.70 -14.57 36.69
N THR A 394 -0.51 -15.36 35.63
CA THR A 394 -1.62 -16.08 34.96
C THR A 394 -1.89 -17.46 35.55
N THR A 395 -0.93 -18.02 36.30
CA THR A 395 -1.04 -19.34 36.94
C THR A 395 -1.34 -19.26 38.46
N GLY A 396 -1.34 -18.07 39.05
CA GLY A 396 -1.48 -17.84 40.49
C GLY A 396 -2.89 -17.57 41.04
N SER A 397 -3.96 -17.93 40.33
CA SER A 397 -5.35 -17.80 40.84
C SER A 397 -6.09 -19.14 40.80
N GLY A 398 -5.44 -20.17 41.34
CA GLY A 398 -5.98 -21.52 41.45
C GLY A 398 -5.25 -22.31 42.54
N ALA A 399 -5.46 -21.91 43.79
CA ALA A 399 -5.26 -22.74 44.98
C ALA A 399 -6.35 -22.40 45.99
#